data_AF-A0A969J9V6-F1
#
_entry.id   AF-A0A969J9V6-F1
#
_cell.length_a   1.000
_cell.length_b   1.000
_cell.length_c   1.000
_cell.angle_alpha   90.00
_cell.angle_beta   90.00
_cell.angle_gamma   90.00
#
_symmetry.space_group_name_H-M   'P 1'
#
loop_
_entity.id
_entity.type
_entity.pdbx_description
1 polymer ?
#
loop_
_entity_poly.entity_id
_entity_poly.type
_entity_poly.pdbx_seq_one_letter_code
_entity_poly.pdbx_strand_id
1 'polypeptide(L)'
;MGIQDNQPLSSGARQGRPPEEVLSSVIHELESFQRDVQQDLSQDIQRLQRDKHQLIQEVEQLRQEQENLRFQRIQTLSERQISQQQVWLKQLAQLLASNVQRELILRINQGRSGHQPLLEVDPEGVLLPGTEANADLPSEELEAVLNSSLNQTFRELQKELNSYQSDLSERLVHMQSLEQQVEALLEAVVNRLRGQLDNQGTQLEPEQPTSNILQPTPRPLPPRPTTTPKPSQPIVTPPPSQIQKNSRVQLGLILAFLSAITLSVFNVCIKILLKSSEPRQIFGVFDVTGVIAPGIGNSLLILLLRMIVVMALMPIVATLLYPAVWNDLQRFLKSGDRALMRTVIGSGFFLFLSQVSIYIALGEIRTGIAITIFFIYPIVTVFASWALFGDRPSWIRIAAMSLIIMGAVLSLPNLLGTGPIAFGNPQLGVTASVMAGITFAGYVLLTQIAAGKLHPIPFSLVNFAAIFVFSAVSLIGIGLLSNFVSLPQGVSVMIAPDVGQGLMIGGIILGILTLCSYLLNNFAIRNAGAALASIIATTGPALTALFAWLIIGEKLSVLQVFGMLLVISGVAAMSLERMFLTQKKAKA
;
A
#
# COMPACT_ATOMS: atom_id res chain seq x y z
N MET A 1 -45.33 4.83 52.26
CA MET A 1 -46.75 4.81 52.71
C MET A 1 -47.16 3.34 52.76
N GLY A 2 -47.69 2.72 53.81
CA GLY A 2 -47.89 3.03 55.25
C GLY A 2 -47.60 1.73 56.04
N ILE A 3 -47.03 1.76 57.24
CA ILE A 3 -47.62 1.94 58.59
C ILE A 3 -48.83 1.03 58.88
N GLN A 4 -48.64 0.05 59.76
CA GLN A 4 -49.37 -0.21 61.02
C GLN A 4 -48.78 -1.48 61.67
N ASP A 5 -48.06 -1.38 62.80
CA ASP A 5 -48.51 -1.34 64.21
C ASP A 5 -49.10 -2.68 64.70
N ASN A 6 -48.38 -3.41 65.59
CA ASN A 6 -48.53 -3.42 67.08
C ASN A 6 -49.67 -4.40 67.48
N GLN A 7 -49.61 -5.41 68.37
CA GLN A 7 -48.69 -5.82 69.44
C GLN A 7 -49.14 -7.25 69.96
N PRO A 8 -48.77 -7.76 71.16
CA PRO A 8 -47.96 -8.98 71.41
C PRO A 8 -48.73 -10.23 71.93
N LEU A 9 -48.11 -11.42 71.99
CA LEU A 9 -48.48 -12.52 72.91
C LEU A 9 -47.35 -13.57 73.07
N SER A 10 -46.76 -13.58 74.28
CA SER A 10 -46.38 -14.72 75.13
C SER A 10 -45.80 -16.03 74.52
N SER A 11 -44.53 -16.27 74.84
CA SER A 11 -43.94 -17.53 75.34
C SER A 11 -44.43 -18.86 74.72
N GLY A 12 -43.75 -19.28 73.66
CA GLY A 12 -43.70 -20.66 73.17
C GLY A 12 -42.25 -21.13 73.10
N ALA A 13 -41.98 -22.30 73.67
CA ALA A 13 -40.66 -22.87 73.90
C ALA A 13 -39.77 -23.00 72.65
N ARG A 14 -38.45 -22.98 72.89
CA ARG A 14 -37.45 -23.56 72.00
C ARG A 14 -37.91 -24.97 71.55
N GLN A 15 -38.29 -25.12 70.29
CA GLN A 15 -38.30 -26.42 69.62
C GLN A 15 -37.24 -26.36 68.52
N GLY A 16 -36.06 -26.88 68.82
CA GLY A 16 -35.07 -27.17 67.80
C GLY A 16 -35.67 -28.19 66.84
N ARG A 17 -35.62 -27.90 65.53
CA ARG A 17 -35.87 -28.93 64.51
C ARG A 17 -34.98 -30.12 64.84
N PRO A 18 -35.51 -31.36 64.87
CA PRO A 18 -34.68 -32.51 65.16
C PRO A 18 -33.55 -32.56 64.14
N PRO A 19 -32.28 -32.80 64.56
CA PRO A 19 -31.14 -32.83 63.65
C PRO A 19 -31.30 -33.81 62.49
N GLU A 20 -32.19 -34.80 62.62
CA GLU A 20 -32.56 -35.75 61.57
C GLU A 20 -33.34 -35.11 60.39
N GLU A 21 -34.13 -34.06 60.62
CA GLU A 21 -34.90 -33.37 59.58
C GLU A 21 -34.01 -32.42 58.75
N VAL A 22 -32.97 -31.86 59.39
CA VAL A 22 -31.93 -31.08 58.70
C VAL A 22 -31.03 -32.03 57.89
N LEU A 23 -30.65 -33.18 58.46
CA LEU A 23 -29.81 -34.17 57.78
C LEU A 23 -30.50 -34.77 56.55
N SER A 24 -31.80 -35.10 56.67
CA SER A 24 -32.58 -35.60 55.53
C SER A 24 -32.74 -34.55 54.44
N SER A 25 -32.93 -33.27 54.78
CA SER A 25 -33.00 -32.19 53.80
C SER A 25 -31.69 -32.01 53.03
N VAL A 26 -30.53 -32.06 53.71
CA VAL A 26 -29.22 -31.90 53.09
C VAL A 26 -28.87 -33.10 52.21
N ILE A 27 -29.24 -34.32 52.61
CA ILE A 27 -29.09 -35.52 51.78
C ILE A 27 -29.94 -35.40 50.51
N HIS A 28 -31.18 -34.94 50.65
CA HIS A 28 -32.08 -34.77 49.52
C HIS A 28 -31.62 -33.66 48.55
N GLU A 29 -30.99 -32.61 49.08
CA GLU A 29 -30.43 -31.49 48.32
C GLU A 29 -29.12 -31.86 47.61
N LEU A 30 -28.29 -32.71 48.24
CA LEU A 30 -27.10 -33.30 47.60
C LEU A 30 -27.48 -34.25 46.46
N GLU A 31 -28.52 -35.05 46.64
CA GLU A 31 -29.02 -35.93 45.58
C GLU A 31 -29.61 -35.15 44.40
N SER A 32 -30.36 -34.07 44.66
CA SER A 32 -30.86 -33.20 43.60
C SER A 32 -29.72 -32.49 42.87
N PHE A 33 -28.73 -31.97 43.60
CA PHE A 33 -27.57 -31.32 43.01
C PHE A 33 -26.74 -32.29 42.15
N GLN A 34 -26.55 -33.52 42.62
CA GLN A 34 -25.86 -34.56 41.85
C GLN A 34 -26.60 -34.88 40.54
N ARG A 35 -27.94 -34.98 40.57
CA ARG A 35 -28.73 -35.22 39.36
C ARG A 35 -28.69 -34.05 38.39
N ASP A 36 -28.79 -32.82 38.88
CA ASP A 36 -28.73 -31.61 38.06
C ASP A 36 -27.35 -31.46 37.39
N VAL A 37 -26.26 -31.64 38.14
CA VAL A 37 -24.91 -31.57 37.57
C VAL A 37 -24.68 -32.68 36.53
N GLN A 38 -25.18 -33.89 36.79
CA GLN A 38 -25.06 -34.99 35.82
C GLN A 38 -25.85 -34.71 34.54
N GLN A 39 -27.01 -34.07 34.66
CA GLN A 39 -27.84 -33.69 33.53
C GLN A 39 -27.20 -32.55 32.71
N ASP A 40 -26.71 -31.50 33.37
CA ASP A 40 -26.02 -30.38 32.73
C ASP A 40 -24.76 -30.85 32.00
N LEU A 41 -23.94 -31.69 32.64
CA LEU A 41 -22.72 -32.22 32.02
C LEU A 41 -23.03 -33.09 30.80
N SER A 42 -24.10 -33.88 30.85
CA SER A 42 -24.57 -34.69 29.73
C SER A 42 -25.05 -33.81 28.56
N GLN A 43 -25.80 -32.75 28.85
CA GLN A 43 -26.24 -31.79 27.83
C GLN A 43 -25.06 -31.05 27.18
N ASP A 44 -24.07 -30.63 27.98
CA ASP A 44 -22.88 -29.96 27.47
C ASP A 44 -22.02 -30.89 26.61
N ILE A 45 -21.86 -32.16 27.00
CA ILE A 45 -21.17 -33.15 26.17
C ILE A 45 -21.87 -33.33 24.83
N GLN A 46 -23.20 -33.42 24.82
CA GLN A 46 -23.97 -33.53 23.57
C GLN A 46 -23.85 -32.28 22.69
N ARG A 47 -23.81 -31.09 23.30
CA ARG A 47 -23.58 -29.83 22.59
C ARG A 47 -22.19 -29.79 21.96
N LEU A 48 -21.15 -30.10 22.74
CA LEU A 48 -19.77 -30.18 22.27
C LEU A 48 -19.58 -31.21 21.16
N GLN A 49 -20.26 -32.37 21.23
CA GLN A 49 -20.22 -33.37 20.17
C GLN A 49 -20.89 -32.89 18.88
N ARG A 50 -21.99 -32.13 18.97
CA ARG A 50 -22.62 -31.49 17.80
C ARG A 50 -21.72 -30.43 17.17
N ASP A 51 -21.18 -29.54 17.97
CA ASP A 51 -20.29 -28.47 17.49
C ASP A 51 -19.04 -29.06 16.82
N LYS A 52 -18.46 -30.13 17.39
CA LYS A 52 -17.35 -30.88 16.78
C LYS A 52 -17.72 -31.44 15.41
N HIS A 53 -18.90 -32.05 15.26
CA HIS A 53 -19.33 -32.58 13.96
C HIS A 53 -19.51 -31.48 12.92
N GLN A 54 -20.09 -30.35 13.32
CA GLN A 54 -20.25 -29.19 12.44
C GLN A 54 -18.91 -28.62 11.99
N LEU A 55 -17.95 -28.46 12.92
CA LEU A 55 -16.59 -28.00 12.61
C LEU A 55 -15.85 -28.95 11.66
N ILE A 56 -16.01 -30.27 11.83
CA ILE A 56 -15.41 -31.26 10.92
C ILE A 56 -15.97 -31.11 9.50
N GLN A 57 -17.29 -30.90 9.36
CA GLN A 57 -17.93 -30.69 8.06
C GLN A 57 -17.48 -29.39 7.39
N GLU A 58 -17.37 -28.28 8.15
CA GLU A 58 -16.88 -27.00 7.63
C GLU A 58 -15.42 -27.08 7.17
N VAL A 59 -14.57 -27.80 7.91
CA VAL A 59 -13.17 -28.00 7.52
C VAL A 59 -13.06 -28.81 6.23
N GLU A 60 -13.90 -29.83 6.04
CA GLU A 60 -13.93 -30.62 4.82
C GLU A 60 -14.41 -29.80 3.61
N GLN A 61 -15.44 -28.96 3.80
CA GLN A 61 -15.91 -28.04 2.77
C GLN A 61 -14.83 -27.02 2.38
N LEU A 62 -14.14 -26.43 3.36
CA LEU A 62 -13.06 -25.48 3.10
C LEU A 62 -11.88 -26.14 2.39
N ARG A 63 -11.58 -27.41 2.68
CA ARG A 63 -10.57 -28.18 1.93
C ARG A 63 -10.97 -28.38 0.47
N GLN A 64 -12.22 -28.80 0.21
CA GLN A 64 -12.72 -28.96 -1.15
C GLN A 64 -12.73 -27.64 -1.93
N GLU A 65 -13.13 -26.54 -1.30
CA GLU A 65 -13.08 -25.21 -1.92
C GLU A 65 -11.64 -24.81 -2.27
N GLN A 66 -10.69 -25.10 -1.38
CA GLN A 66 -9.28 -24.82 -1.63
C GLN A 66 -8.71 -25.66 -2.78
N GLU A 67 -9.10 -26.92 -2.90
CA GLU A 67 -8.73 -27.77 -4.03
C GLU A 67 -9.32 -27.26 -5.34
N ASN A 68 -10.61 -26.90 -5.36
CA ASN A 68 -11.26 -26.31 -6.54
C ASN A 68 -10.58 -25.00 -6.98
N LEU A 69 -10.26 -24.11 -6.04
CA LEU A 69 -9.53 -22.87 -6.33
C LEU A 69 -8.11 -23.14 -6.85
N ARG A 70 -7.45 -24.21 -6.38
CA ARG A 70 -6.14 -24.64 -6.90
C ARG A 70 -6.25 -25.16 -8.33
N PHE A 71 -7.22 -26.01 -8.63
CA PHE A 71 -7.46 -26.50 -9.99
C PHE A 71 -7.77 -25.35 -10.97
N GLN A 72 -8.61 -24.40 -10.55
CA GLN A 72 -8.93 -23.22 -11.36
C GLN A 72 -7.70 -22.32 -11.60
N ARG A 73 -6.81 -22.19 -10.61
CA ARG A 73 -5.55 -21.46 -10.76
C ARG A 73 -4.61 -22.15 -11.74
N ILE A 74 -4.53 -23.48 -11.73
CA ILE A 74 -3.67 -24.24 -12.65
C ILE A 74 -4.16 -24.09 -14.09
N GLN A 75 -5.47 -24.16 -14.34
CA GLN A 75 -6.04 -23.93 -15.68
C GLN A 75 -5.82 -22.49 -16.19
N THR A 76 -5.99 -21.48 -15.34
CA THR A 76 -5.78 -20.08 -15.75
C THR A 76 -4.32 -19.76 -16.04
N LEU A 77 -3.38 -20.45 -15.38
CA LEU A 77 -1.95 -20.32 -15.66
C LEU A 77 -1.56 -21.00 -16.97
N SER A 78 -2.15 -22.15 -17.30
CA SER A 78 -1.86 -22.85 -18.58
C SER A 78 -2.41 -22.09 -19.79
N GLU A 79 -3.61 -21.50 -19.71
CA GLU A 79 -4.14 -20.63 -20.78
C GLU A 79 -3.29 -19.36 -21.01
N ARG A 80 -2.77 -18.77 -19.93
CA ARG A 80 -1.83 -17.64 -20.03
C ARG A 80 -0.49 -18.05 -20.63
N GLN A 81 0.01 -19.23 -20.31
CA GLN A 81 1.26 -19.73 -20.90
C GLN A 81 1.10 -20.00 -22.40
N ILE A 82 0.00 -20.62 -22.83
CA ILE A 82 -0.24 -20.92 -24.26
C ILE A 82 -0.43 -19.63 -25.08
N SER A 83 -1.17 -18.66 -24.54
CA SER A 83 -1.35 -17.36 -25.22
C SER A 83 -0.05 -16.54 -25.29
N GLN A 84 0.79 -16.57 -24.24
CA GLN A 84 2.12 -15.96 -24.30
C GLN A 84 3.05 -16.67 -25.30
N GLN A 85 2.97 -18.00 -25.39
CA GLN A 85 3.78 -18.79 -26.33
C GLN A 85 3.49 -18.38 -27.79
N GLN A 86 2.21 -18.13 -28.12
CA GLN A 86 1.81 -17.69 -29.46
C GLN A 86 2.23 -16.25 -29.78
N VAL A 87 2.20 -15.34 -28.79
CA VAL A 87 2.66 -13.95 -28.98
C VAL A 87 4.17 -13.90 -29.20
N TRP A 88 4.92 -14.71 -28.44
CA TRP A 88 6.37 -14.76 -28.54
C TRP A 88 6.84 -15.38 -29.86
N LEU A 89 6.20 -16.45 -30.34
CA LEU A 89 6.52 -17.02 -31.67
C LEU A 89 6.27 -16.03 -32.80
N LYS A 90 5.21 -15.22 -32.70
CA LYS A 90 4.95 -14.13 -33.67
C LYS A 90 6.01 -13.04 -33.61
N GLN A 91 6.43 -12.63 -32.41
CA GLN A 91 7.48 -11.63 -32.24
C GLN A 91 8.85 -12.13 -32.68
N LEU A 92 9.17 -13.40 -32.43
CA LEU A 92 10.43 -13.99 -32.86
C LEU A 92 10.48 -14.13 -34.38
N ALA A 93 9.38 -14.52 -35.03
CA ALA A 93 9.28 -14.52 -36.49
C ALA A 93 9.42 -13.11 -37.09
N GLN A 94 8.85 -12.08 -36.47
CA GLN A 94 8.97 -10.68 -36.90
C GLN A 94 10.38 -10.10 -36.71
N LEU A 95 11.04 -10.46 -35.60
CA LEU A 95 12.43 -10.06 -35.35
C LEU A 95 13.40 -10.78 -36.30
N LEU A 96 13.15 -12.05 -36.60
CA LEU A 96 13.94 -12.78 -37.60
C LEU A 96 13.78 -12.19 -39.00
N ALA A 97 12.54 -11.91 -39.41
CA ALA A 97 12.25 -11.33 -40.72
C ALA A 97 12.91 -9.94 -40.88
N SER A 98 12.82 -9.10 -39.85
CA SER A 98 13.38 -7.74 -39.91
C SER A 98 14.91 -7.71 -39.87
N ASN A 99 15.57 -8.61 -39.13
CA ASN A 99 17.04 -8.70 -39.13
C ASN A 99 17.59 -9.30 -40.43
N VAL A 100 16.96 -10.35 -40.96
CA VAL A 100 17.35 -10.93 -42.26
C VAL A 100 17.17 -9.90 -43.38
N GLN A 101 16.08 -9.12 -43.34
CA GLN A 101 15.81 -8.09 -44.34
C GLN A 101 16.81 -6.93 -44.27
N ARG A 102 17.17 -6.45 -43.07
CA ARG A 102 18.16 -5.36 -42.91
C ARG A 102 19.56 -5.75 -43.35
N GLU A 103 20.02 -6.97 -43.03
CA GLU A 103 21.38 -7.40 -43.40
C GLU A 103 21.50 -7.66 -44.91
N LEU A 104 20.43 -8.15 -45.56
CA LEU A 104 20.34 -8.28 -47.02
C LEU A 104 20.44 -6.92 -47.72
N ILE A 105 19.71 -5.90 -47.22
CA ILE A 105 19.72 -4.55 -47.81
C ILE A 105 21.08 -3.87 -47.61
N LEU A 106 21.66 -4.00 -46.41
CA LEU A 106 22.97 -3.40 -46.12
C LEU A 106 24.09 -4.01 -46.98
N ARG A 107 24.03 -5.31 -47.29
CA ARG A 107 25.10 -5.97 -48.07
C ARG A 107 24.91 -5.97 -49.58
N ILE A 108 23.68 -5.89 -50.08
CA ILE A 108 23.41 -5.53 -51.49
C ILE A 108 24.00 -4.16 -51.81
N ASN A 109 23.91 -3.21 -50.87
CA ASN A 109 24.50 -1.88 -51.02
C ASN A 109 26.03 -1.87 -50.81
N GLN A 110 26.62 -2.80 -50.04
CA GLN A 110 28.09 -2.92 -49.88
C GLN A 110 28.80 -3.64 -51.03
N GLY A 111 28.12 -4.49 -51.79
CA GLY A 111 28.70 -5.20 -52.94
C GLY A 111 29.06 -4.31 -54.14
N ARG A 112 28.74 -3.00 -54.09
CA ARG A 112 28.94 -2.07 -55.21
C ARG A 112 29.94 -0.97 -54.84
N SER A 113 31.13 -1.01 -55.46
CA SER A 113 32.22 -0.03 -55.23
C SER A 113 32.01 1.30 -55.99
N GLY A 114 30.79 1.85 -56.03
CA GLY A 114 30.45 3.07 -56.77
C GLY A 114 29.18 3.75 -56.24
N HIS A 115 29.26 5.06 -56.06
CA HIS A 115 28.38 5.90 -55.25
C HIS A 115 26.92 6.02 -55.77
N GLN A 116 26.00 5.15 -55.32
CA GLN A 116 24.60 5.46 -54.93
C GLN A 116 23.77 4.17 -54.64
N PRO A 117 22.91 4.14 -53.59
CA PRO A 117 22.13 2.96 -53.21
C PRO A 117 20.88 2.76 -54.09
N LEU A 118 20.49 1.50 -54.35
CA LEU A 118 19.39 1.14 -55.26
C LEU A 118 18.03 0.97 -54.54
N LEU A 119 18.03 0.83 -53.22
CA LEU A 119 16.84 0.73 -52.37
C LEU A 119 17.06 1.52 -51.09
N GLU A 120 16.21 2.52 -50.86
CA GLU A 120 16.22 3.34 -49.64
C GLU A 120 15.07 2.89 -48.73
N VAL A 121 15.34 2.85 -47.41
CA VAL A 121 14.39 2.40 -46.39
C VAL A 121 13.89 3.61 -45.62
N ASP A 122 12.58 3.85 -45.67
CA ASP A 122 11.89 4.89 -44.89
C ASP A 122 11.84 4.51 -43.39
N PRO A 123 11.67 5.45 -42.42
CA PRO A 123 11.65 5.15 -40.98
C PRO A 123 10.58 4.15 -40.54
N GLU A 124 9.59 3.87 -41.38
CA GLU A 124 8.55 2.85 -41.16
C GLU A 124 8.85 1.48 -41.79
N GLY A 125 9.99 1.30 -42.48
CA GLY A 125 10.46 0.00 -42.97
C GLY A 125 9.92 -0.44 -44.34
N VAL A 126 9.44 0.48 -45.17
CA VAL A 126 8.95 0.21 -46.54
C VAL A 126 10.06 0.48 -47.58
N LEU A 127 10.19 -0.40 -48.57
CA LEU A 127 11.20 -0.35 -49.63
C LEU A 127 10.72 0.45 -50.85
N LEU A 128 11.50 1.45 -51.29
CA LEU A 128 11.26 2.20 -52.53
C LEU A 128 12.38 1.96 -53.55
N PRO A 129 12.08 1.66 -54.83
CA PRO A 129 13.10 1.46 -55.85
C PRO A 129 13.77 2.78 -56.24
N GLY A 130 15.11 2.79 -56.20
CA GLY A 130 15.93 3.88 -56.73
C GLY A 130 15.77 4.00 -58.24
N THR A 131 15.86 5.24 -58.73
CA THR A 131 15.68 5.58 -60.13
C THR A 131 16.81 4.96 -60.97
N GLU A 132 16.45 4.15 -61.96
CA GLU A 132 17.33 3.41 -62.90
C GLU A 132 17.82 2.03 -62.44
N ALA A 133 16.93 1.05 -62.52
CA ALA A 133 17.25 -0.38 -62.44
C ALA A 133 17.67 -0.93 -63.82
N ASN A 134 18.97 -1.10 -64.04
CA ASN A 134 19.50 -2.01 -65.07
C ASN A 134 20.94 -2.41 -64.68
N ALA A 135 21.12 -3.58 -64.07
CA ALA A 135 22.39 -4.33 -64.07
C ALA A 135 22.14 -5.75 -63.57
N ASP A 136 22.43 -6.74 -64.43
CA ASP A 136 22.46 -8.16 -64.09
C ASP A 136 23.50 -8.43 -63.00
N LEU A 137 23.07 -9.06 -61.89
CA LEU A 137 23.93 -9.54 -60.82
C LEU A 137 24.24 -11.04 -61.05
N PRO A 138 25.51 -11.49 -61.04
CA PRO A 138 25.85 -12.90 -61.22
C PRO A 138 25.38 -13.74 -60.02
N SER A 139 24.56 -14.75 -60.30
CA SER A 139 23.82 -15.57 -59.33
C SER A 139 24.68 -16.42 -58.38
N GLU A 140 25.93 -16.75 -58.75
CA GLU A 140 26.81 -17.58 -57.92
C GLU A 140 27.30 -16.87 -56.65
N GLU A 141 27.49 -15.55 -56.69
CA GLU A 141 28.00 -14.78 -55.54
C GLU A 141 26.89 -14.52 -54.50
N LEU A 142 25.63 -14.39 -54.97
CA LEU A 142 24.44 -14.25 -54.13
C LEU A 142 24.13 -15.54 -53.37
N GLU A 143 24.33 -16.71 -53.98
CA GLU A 143 24.04 -18.01 -53.39
C GLU A 143 25.05 -18.37 -52.28
N ALA A 144 26.33 -18.06 -52.49
CA ALA A 144 27.38 -18.22 -51.46
C ALA A 144 27.13 -17.33 -50.24
N VAL A 145 26.69 -16.09 -50.46
CA VAL A 145 26.41 -15.11 -49.40
C VAL A 145 25.15 -15.49 -48.60
N LEU A 146 24.07 -15.91 -49.26
CA LEU A 146 22.85 -16.41 -48.59
C LEU A 146 23.16 -17.62 -47.70
N ASN A 147 23.95 -18.58 -48.20
CA ASN A 147 24.29 -19.79 -47.44
C ASN A 147 25.12 -19.46 -46.20
N SER A 148 26.03 -18.48 -46.28
CA SER A 148 26.84 -18.07 -45.12
C SER A 148 26.01 -17.38 -44.04
N SER A 149 25.09 -16.48 -44.45
CA SER A 149 24.22 -15.74 -43.53
C SER A 149 23.20 -16.66 -42.87
N LEU A 150 22.55 -17.54 -43.62
CA LEU A 150 21.61 -18.53 -43.07
C LEU A 150 22.29 -19.45 -42.06
N ASN A 151 23.52 -19.90 -42.35
CA ASN A 151 24.30 -20.72 -41.43
C ASN A 151 24.76 -19.97 -40.18
N GLN A 152 24.94 -18.65 -40.23
CA GLN A 152 25.29 -17.86 -39.05
C GLN A 152 24.07 -17.64 -38.16
N THR A 153 22.93 -17.26 -38.74
CA THR A 153 21.66 -17.12 -38.01
C THR A 153 21.19 -18.43 -37.40
N PHE A 154 21.36 -19.56 -38.13
CA PHE A 154 21.03 -20.89 -37.61
C PHE A 154 21.91 -21.26 -36.40
N ARG A 155 23.20 -20.91 -36.42
CA ARG A 155 24.11 -21.15 -35.29
C ARG A 155 23.80 -20.29 -34.07
N GLU A 156 23.42 -19.03 -34.27
CA GLU A 156 22.97 -18.15 -33.17
C GLU A 156 21.67 -18.65 -32.55
N LEU A 157 20.68 -19.02 -33.38
CA LEU A 157 19.45 -19.65 -32.92
C LEU A 157 19.72 -20.94 -32.16
N GLN A 158 20.58 -21.82 -32.67
CA GLN A 158 20.90 -23.08 -32.01
C GLN A 158 21.61 -22.86 -30.65
N LYS A 159 22.44 -21.84 -30.55
CA LYS A 159 23.08 -21.43 -29.29
C LYS A 159 22.06 -20.92 -28.28
N GLU A 160 21.09 -20.13 -28.73
CA GLU A 160 20.03 -19.58 -27.89
C GLU A 160 19.02 -20.66 -27.44
N LEU A 161 18.73 -21.63 -28.32
CA LEU A 161 17.86 -22.77 -28.03
C LEU A 161 18.50 -23.73 -27.01
N ASN A 162 19.81 -23.96 -27.12
CA ASN A 162 20.57 -24.71 -26.12
C ASN A 162 20.64 -23.97 -24.77
N SER A 163 20.76 -22.63 -24.79
CA SER A 163 20.67 -21.82 -23.57
C SER A 163 19.30 -21.90 -22.92
N TYR A 164 18.23 -21.93 -23.72
CA TYR A 164 16.86 -22.08 -23.21
C TYR A 164 16.62 -23.48 -22.63
N GLN A 165 17.13 -24.53 -23.29
CA GLN A 165 17.07 -25.89 -22.75
C GLN A 165 17.82 -26.00 -21.42
N SER A 166 18.96 -25.31 -21.29
CA SER A 166 19.72 -25.24 -20.04
C SER A 166 18.92 -24.55 -18.93
N ASP A 167 18.36 -23.35 -19.16
CA ASP A 167 17.59 -22.60 -18.14
C ASP A 167 16.30 -23.35 -17.75
N LEU A 168 15.65 -24.03 -18.70
CA LEU A 168 14.48 -24.85 -18.43
C LEU A 168 14.85 -26.14 -17.66
N SER A 169 15.98 -26.76 -17.97
CA SER A 169 16.51 -27.90 -17.22
C SER A 169 16.91 -27.51 -15.80
N GLU A 170 17.50 -26.32 -15.62
CA GLU A 170 17.88 -25.78 -14.31
C GLU A 170 16.65 -25.51 -13.44
N ARG A 171 15.58 -24.96 -14.04
CA ARG A 171 14.29 -24.76 -13.36
C ARG A 171 13.55 -26.06 -13.05
N LEU A 172 13.61 -27.06 -13.94
CA LEU A 172 13.03 -28.38 -13.69
C LEU A 172 13.78 -29.12 -12.60
N VAL A 173 15.12 -29.09 -12.59
CA VAL A 173 15.94 -29.65 -11.52
C VAL A 173 15.67 -28.94 -10.19
N HIS A 174 15.49 -27.61 -10.20
CA HIS A 174 15.12 -26.87 -9.01
C HIS A 174 13.70 -27.24 -8.50
N MET A 175 12.75 -27.50 -9.39
CA MET A 175 11.41 -28.01 -9.03
C MET A 175 11.45 -29.45 -8.51
N GLN A 176 12.24 -30.32 -9.14
CA GLN A 176 12.38 -31.72 -8.75
C GLN A 176 13.11 -31.86 -7.41
N SER A 177 14.07 -30.96 -7.12
CA SER A 177 14.70 -30.86 -5.80
C SER A 177 13.72 -30.36 -4.73
N LEU A 178 12.77 -29.49 -5.09
CA LEU A 178 11.71 -29.05 -4.18
C LEU A 178 10.71 -30.19 -3.90
N GLU A 179 10.38 -31.02 -4.89
CA GLU A 179 9.60 -32.25 -4.68
C GLU A 179 10.34 -33.24 -3.79
N GLN A 180 11.62 -33.51 -4.04
CA GLN A 180 12.43 -34.37 -3.17
C GLN A 180 12.60 -33.81 -1.76
N GLN A 181 12.70 -32.48 -1.61
CA GLN A 181 12.71 -31.84 -0.29
C GLN A 181 11.37 -32.01 0.43
N VAL A 182 10.25 -31.95 -0.29
CA VAL A 182 8.92 -32.20 0.28
C VAL A 182 8.74 -33.67 0.63
N GLU A 183 9.23 -34.59 -0.21
CA GLU A 183 9.15 -36.03 0.01
C GLU A 183 10.03 -36.49 1.18
N ALA A 184 11.25 -35.96 1.31
CA ALA A 184 12.10 -36.19 2.47
C ALA A 184 11.51 -35.60 3.77
N LEU A 185 10.80 -34.47 3.69
CA LEU A 185 10.06 -33.91 4.81
C LEU A 185 8.85 -34.77 5.17
N LEU A 186 8.15 -35.32 4.17
CA LEU A 186 7.05 -36.25 4.35
C LEU A 186 7.53 -37.55 4.98
N GLU A 187 8.65 -38.10 4.51
CA GLU A 187 9.27 -39.31 5.04
C GLU A 187 9.79 -39.10 6.46
N ALA A 188 10.38 -37.94 6.77
CA ALA A 188 10.78 -37.58 8.13
C ALA A 188 9.58 -37.46 9.08
N VAL A 189 8.45 -36.94 8.60
CA VAL A 189 7.22 -36.84 9.38
C VAL A 189 6.55 -38.20 9.55
N VAL A 190 6.53 -39.04 8.50
CA VAL A 190 5.99 -40.40 8.55
C VAL A 190 6.84 -41.29 9.45
N ASN A 191 8.17 -41.22 9.40
CA ASN A 191 9.06 -41.94 10.31
C ASN A 191 8.91 -41.48 11.76
N ARG A 192 8.62 -40.19 11.98
CA ARG A 192 8.34 -39.66 13.31
C ARG A 192 6.99 -40.14 13.86
N LEU A 193 5.97 -40.22 13.01
CA LEU A 193 4.66 -40.79 13.35
C LEU A 193 4.75 -42.30 13.59
N ARG A 194 5.52 -43.02 12.77
CA ARG A 194 5.73 -44.46 12.89
C ARG A 194 6.54 -44.80 14.16
N GLY A 195 7.56 -44.01 14.49
CA GLY A 195 8.28 -44.13 15.77
C GLY A 195 7.43 -43.76 16.99
N GLN A 196 6.41 -42.92 16.83
CA GLN A 196 5.42 -42.66 17.89
C GLN A 196 4.37 -43.77 18.02
N LEU A 197 4.03 -44.46 16.92
CA LEU A 197 3.17 -45.64 16.97
C LEU A 197 3.90 -46.89 17.50
N ASP A 198 5.17 -47.12 17.14
CA ASP A 198 5.97 -48.24 17.67
C ASP A 198 6.26 -48.07 19.18
N ASN A 199 6.48 -46.83 19.66
CA ASN A 199 6.58 -46.55 21.09
C ASN A 199 5.25 -46.73 21.86
N GLN A 200 4.11 -46.86 21.18
CA GLN A 200 2.83 -47.26 21.79
C GLN A 200 2.53 -48.76 21.63
N GLY A 201 3.33 -49.51 20.86
CA GLY A 201 3.11 -50.92 20.54
C GLY A 201 3.95 -51.93 21.31
N THR A 202 4.93 -51.51 22.12
CA THR A 202 5.84 -52.44 22.82
C THR A 202 5.79 -52.29 24.35
N GLN A 203 4.67 -52.70 24.96
CA GLN A 203 4.62 -53.25 26.32
C GLN A 203 3.60 -54.38 26.36
N LEU A 204 3.92 -55.49 25.69
CA LEU A 204 3.24 -56.78 25.85
C LEU A 204 4.34 -57.84 25.97
N GLU A 205 4.69 -58.25 27.20
CA GLU A 205 5.05 -59.64 27.56
C GLU A 205 5.35 -59.79 29.09
N PRO A 206 5.38 -61.02 29.68
CA PRO A 206 4.25 -61.60 30.37
C PRO A 206 4.54 -61.99 31.83
N GLU A 207 3.52 -62.08 32.69
CA GLU A 207 3.60 -62.94 33.90
C GLU A 207 2.26 -63.64 34.18
N GLN A 208 2.31 -64.98 34.24
CA GLN A 208 1.38 -65.86 34.94
C GLN A 208 1.96 -66.18 36.34
N PRO A 209 1.28 -66.95 37.21
CA PRO A 209 -0.06 -66.79 37.79
C PRO A 209 0.03 -66.84 39.34
N THR A 210 -0.95 -66.32 40.09
CA THR A 210 -1.62 -67.04 41.21
C THR A 210 -2.62 -66.16 41.97
N SER A 211 -3.77 -66.78 42.18
CA SER A 211 -4.87 -66.43 43.06
C SER A 211 -4.48 -66.39 44.55
N ASN A 212 -4.96 -65.41 45.31
CA ASN A 212 -5.95 -65.63 46.39
C ASN A 212 -6.32 -64.33 47.15
N ILE A 213 -7.60 -63.90 47.08
CA ILE A 213 -8.66 -63.92 48.13
C ILE A 213 -8.53 -62.84 49.26
N LEU A 214 -9.64 -62.09 49.44
CA LEU A 214 -10.17 -61.36 50.62
C LEU A 214 -9.99 -59.82 50.73
N GLN A 215 -11.12 -59.13 50.49
CA GLN A 215 -11.61 -57.91 51.17
C GLN A 215 -11.87 -58.17 52.68
N PRO A 216 -12.26 -57.19 53.55
CA PRO A 216 -12.24 -55.70 53.48
C PRO A 216 -11.82 -54.93 54.77
N THR A 217 -11.74 -53.58 54.68
CA THR A 217 -11.96 -52.51 55.73
C THR A 217 -10.93 -52.26 56.86
N PRO A 218 -10.94 -51.11 57.61
CA PRO A 218 -11.03 -49.67 57.25
C PRO A 218 -10.08 -48.67 58.02
N ARG A 219 -9.76 -47.52 57.38
CA ARG A 219 -9.34 -46.17 57.94
C ARG A 219 -8.01 -46.07 58.74
N PRO A 220 -7.42 -44.86 58.98
CA PRO A 220 -7.87 -43.48 58.68
C PRO A 220 -6.86 -42.59 57.91
N LEU A 221 -7.35 -41.48 57.37
CA LEU A 221 -6.57 -40.41 56.73
C LEU A 221 -5.78 -39.56 57.75
N PRO A 222 -4.51 -39.20 57.43
CA PRO A 222 -3.86 -37.97 57.86
C PRO A 222 -3.62 -37.01 56.67
N PRO A 223 -3.23 -35.75 56.94
CA PRO A 223 -3.74 -34.58 56.23
C PRO A 223 -3.02 -34.26 54.92
N ARG A 224 -3.76 -33.54 54.07
CA ARG A 224 -3.35 -33.02 52.75
C ARG A 224 -2.01 -32.28 52.81
N PRO A 225 -0.98 -32.72 52.07
CA PRO A 225 0.15 -31.88 51.72
C PRO A 225 -0.27 -30.92 50.62
N THR A 226 -0.13 -29.63 50.89
CA THR A 226 -0.02 -28.55 49.92
C THR A 226 1.06 -28.89 48.89
N THR A 227 0.67 -29.22 47.66
CA THR A 227 1.59 -29.21 46.52
C THR A 227 1.37 -27.93 45.71
N THR A 228 2.42 -27.13 45.77
CA THR A 228 2.81 -25.99 44.95
C THR A 228 2.33 -26.06 43.49
N PRO A 229 1.90 -24.93 42.88
CA PRO A 229 1.56 -24.90 41.46
C PRO A 229 2.83 -25.15 40.65
N LYS A 230 2.84 -26.26 39.89
CA LYS A 230 3.88 -26.54 38.89
C LYS A 230 3.77 -25.48 37.78
N PRO A 231 4.88 -24.84 37.36
CA PRO A 231 4.81 -23.75 36.38
C PRO A 231 4.25 -24.28 35.06
N SER A 232 3.25 -23.59 34.53
CA SER A 232 2.74 -23.80 33.17
C SER A 232 3.92 -23.71 32.19
N GLN A 233 4.23 -24.81 31.50
CA GLN A 233 5.13 -24.75 30.36
C GLN A 233 4.49 -23.84 29.30
N PRO A 234 5.20 -22.85 28.77
CA PRO A 234 4.66 -21.99 27.73
C PRO A 234 4.40 -22.84 26.48
N ILE A 235 3.18 -22.74 25.95
CA ILE A 235 2.83 -23.25 24.62
C ILE A 235 3.80 -22.60 23.63
N VAL A 236 4.77 -23.37 23.14
CA VAL A 236 5.65 -22.94 22.05
C VAL A 236 4.79 -22.96 20.78
N THR A 237 4.20 -21.81 20.46
CA THR A 237 3.67 -21.54 19.13
C THR A 237 4.83 -21.64 18.13
N PRO A 238 4.71 -22.40 17.02
CA PRO A 238 5.74 -22.37 15.99
C PRO A 238 5.91 -20.92 15.51
N PRO A 239 7.14 -20.42 15.33
CA PRO A 239 7.35 -19.06 14.87
C PRO A 239 6.67 -18.88 13.51
N PRO A 240 5.95 -17.77 13.27
CA PRO A 240 5.36 -17.50 11.97
C PRO A 240 6.48 -17.52 10.92
N SER A 241 6.27 -18.28 9.85
CA SER A 241 7.24 -18.53 8.77
C SER A 241 7.84 -17.21 8.30
N GLN A 242 9.11 -16.95 8.63
CA GLN A 242 9.80 -15.68 8.33
C GLN A 242 9.79 -15.34 6.82
N ILE A 243 9.65 -16.35 5.96
CA ILE A 243 9.59 -16.25 4.50
C ILE A 243 8.35 -15.47 4.02
N GLN A 244 7.17 -15.66 4.64
CA GLN A 244 5.95 -14.91 4.27
C GLN A 244 5.98 -13.45 4.74
N LYS A 245 6.67 -13.18 5.85
CA LYS A 245 6.82 -11.81 6.39
C LYS A 245 7.67 -10.94 5.46
N ASN A 246 8.76 -11.47 4.93
CA ASN A 246 9.64 -10.71 4.02
C ASN A 246 8.97 -10.39 2.68
N SER A 247 8.21 -11.33 2.10
CA SER A 247 7.48 -11.10 0.84
C SER A 247 6.40 -10.02 0.96
N ARG A 248 5.66 -9.98 2.08
CA ARG A 248 4.65 -8.92 2.32
C ARG A 248 5.30 -7.54 2.49
N VAL A 249 6.44 -7.46 3.17
CA VAL A 249 7.17 -6.19 3.33
C VAL A 249 7.72 -5.70 1.99
N GLN A 250 8.30 -6.58 1.16
CA GLN A 250 8.75 -6.24 -0.19
C GLN A 250 7.61 -5.70 -1.05
N LEU A 251 6.45 -6.39 -1.05
CA LEU A 251 5.26 -5.90 -1.75
C LEU A 251 4.84 -4.52 -1.26
N GLY A 252 4.83 -4.29 0.06
CA GLY A 252 4.49 -2.99 0.63
C GLY A 252 5.48 -1.88 0.23
N LEU A 253 6.77 -2.17 0.13
CA LEU A 253 7.78 -1.22 -0.35
C LEU A 253 7.60 -0.88 -1.84
N ILE A 254 7.33 -1.89 -2.68
CA ILE A 254 7.02 -1.69 -4.11
C ILE A 254 5.78 -0.80 -4.27
N LEU A 255 4.72 -1.07 -3.49
CA LEU A 255 3.50 -0.27 -3.50
C LEU A 255 3.75 1.17 -3.00
N ALA A 256 4.62 1.37 -2.00
CA ALA A 256 5.00 2.70 -1.53
C ALA A 256 5.72 3.49 -2.64
N PHE A 257 6.62 2.82 -3.37
CA PHE A 257 7.37 3.44 -4.44
C PHE A 257 6.45 3.80 -5.62
N LEU A 258 5.55 2.89 -5.99
CA LEU A 258 4.54 3.15 -7.02
C LEU A 258 3.62 4.31 -6.63
N SER A 259 3.18 4.36 -5.36
CA SER A 259 2.39 5.50 -4.85
C SER A 259 3.15 6.83 -4.96
N ALA A 260 4.45 6.85 -4.66
CA ALA A 260 5.30 8.03 -4.78
C ALA A 260 5.49 8.46 -6.24
N ILE A 261 5.62 7.50 -7.18
CA ILE A 261 5.63 7.77 -8.62
C ILE A 261 4.30 8.40 -9.05
N THR A 262 3.18 7.78 -8.68
CA THR A 262 1.83 8.28 -9.01
C THR A 262 1.60 9.69 -8.47
N LEU A 263 2.02 9.96 -7.23
CA LEU A 263 1.91 11.29 -6.62
C LEU A 263 2.83 12.32 -7.31
N SER A 264 4.01 11.90 -7.76
CA SER A 264 4.95 12.76 -8.49
C SER A 264 4.40 13.14 -9.85
N VAL A 265 3.88 12.16 -10.61
CA VAL A 265 3.19 12.41 -11.89
C VAL A 265 1.97 13.31 -11.66
N PHE A 266 1.24 13.16 -10.55
CA PHE A 266 0.13 14.03 -10.19
C PHE A 266 0.54 15.49 -10.05
N ASN A 267 1.65 15.77 -9.36
CA ASN A 267 2.17 17.13 -9.22
C ASN A 267 2.55 17.73 -10.58
N VAL A 268 3.12 16.91 -11.47
CA VAL A 268 3.47 17.30 -12.85
C VAL A 268 2.21 17.56 -13.69
N CYS A 269 1.17 16.73 -13.57
CA CYS A 269 -0.11 16.96 -14.25
C CYS A 269 -0.77 18.27 -13.84
N ILE A 270 -0.73 18.64 -12.55
CA ILE A 270 -1.20 19.97 -12.09
C ILE A 270 -0.44 21.08 -12.80
N LYS A 271 0.89 20.95 -12.88
CA LYS A 271 1.76 21.93 -13.56
C LYS A 271 1.47 22.06 -15.05
N ILE A 272 1.09 20.97 -15.74
CA ILE A 272 0.68 21.00 -17.16
C ILE A 272 -0.63 21.76 -17.32
N LEU A 273 -1.58 21.53 -16.42
CA LEU A 273 -2.90 22.15 -16.47
C LEU A 273 -2.83 23.67 -16.23
N LEU A 274 -1.91 24.12 -15.37
CA LEU A 274 -1.64 25.53 -15.14
C LEU A 274 -0.83 26.12 -16.31
N LYS A 275 -1.34 27.13 -17.00
CA LYS A 275 -0.72 27.84 -18.14
C LYS A 275 0.62 28.45 -17.74
N SER A 276 1.60 28.36 -18.65
CA SER A 276 2.86 29.12 -18.55
C SER A 276 3.03 30.00 -19.79
N SER A 277 3.91 30.98 -19.68
CA SER A 277 4.15 32.02 -20.69
C SER A 277 4.76 31.52 -22.00
N GLU A 278 5.23 30.29 -22.07
CA GLU A 278 5.71 29.63 -23.29
C GLU A 278 5.00 28.27 -23.50
N PRO A 279 4.74 27.85 -24.77
CA PRO A 279 4.23 26.52 -25.06
C PRO A 279 5.24 25.48 -24.58
N ARG A 280 4.76 24.52 -23.79
CA ARG A 280 5.61 23.47 -23.23
C ARG A 280 5.47 22.22 -24.09
N GLN A 281 6.60 21.70 -24.53
CA GLN A 281 6.65 20.43 -25.23
C GLN A 281 6.55 19.29 -24.23
N ILE A 282 5.42 18.60 -24.21
CA ILE A 282 5.26 17.36 -23.47
C ILE A 282 6.09 16.29 -24.19
N PHE A 283 7.05 15.71 -23.48
CA PHE A 283 8.05 14.76 -24.00
C PHE A 283 8.89 15.28 -25.17
N GLY A 284 8.96 16.61 -25.39
CA GLY A 284 9.65 17.17 -26.55
C GLY A 284 8.91 17.01 -27.89
N VAL A 285 7.65 16.53 -27.88
CA VAL A 285 6.88 16.20 -29.09
C VAL A 285 5.57 16.99 -29.20
N PHE A 286 4.87 17.24 -28.09
CA PHE A 286 3.54 17.89 -28.11
C PHE A 286 3.56 19.26 -27.47
N ASP A 287 3.35 20.33 -28.25
CA ASP A 287 3.16 21.68 -27.67
C ASP A 287 1.80 21.79 -26.99
N VAL A 288 1.81 21.85 -25.67
CA VAL A 288 0.61 22.12 -24.87
C VAL A 288 0.74 23.49 -24.24
N THR A 289 -0.06 24.43 -24.74
CA THR A 289 -0.32 25.69 -24.04
C THR A 289 -1.20 25.34 -22.85
N GLY A 290 -0.66 25.48 -21.63
CA GLY A 290 -1.41 25.10 -20.43
C GLY A 290 -2.77 25.79 -20.36
N VAL A 291 -3.70 25.14 -19.70
CA VAL A 291 -5.14 25.34 -19.87
C VAL A 291 -5.65 26.57 -19.11
N ILE A 292 -5.10 26.86 -17.92
CA ILE A 292 -5.63 27.91 -17.05
C ILE A 292 -4.53 28.67 -16.30
N ALA A 293 -4.63 30.00 -16.17
CA ALA A 293 -3.59 30.80 -15.51
C ALA A 293 -3.43 30.44 -14.01
N PRO A 294 -2.20 30.49 -13.46
CA PRO A 294 -1.97 30.37 -12.02
C PRO A 294 -2.78 31.41 -11.22
N GLY A 295 -3.40 30.98 -10.13
CA GLY A 295 -4.22 31.84 -9.28
C GLY A 295 -5.01 31.04 -8.23
N ILE A 296 -5.53 31.73 -7.21
CA ILE A 296 -6.32 31.13 -6.13
C ILE A 296 -7.63 30.56 -6.68
N GLY A 297 -8.39 31.35 -7.44
CA GLY A 297 -9.68 30.92 -8.01
C GLY A 297 -9.52 29.71 -8.94
N ASN A 298 -8.52 29.76 -9.82
CA ASN A 298 -8.24 28.67 -10.76
C ASN A 298 -7.71 27.41 -10.07
N SER A 299 -6.87 27.57 -9.03
CA SER A 299 -6.40 26.44 -8.20
C SER A 299 -7.56 25.76 -7.48
N LEU A 300 -8.49 26.56 -6.91
CA LEU A 300 -9.71 26.06 -6.29
C LEU A 300 -10.63 25.35 -7.28
N LEU A 301 -10.72 25.83 -8.52
CA LEU A 301 -11.50 25.19 -9.57
C LEU A 301 -10.93 23.82 -9.95
N ILE A 302 -9.61 23.73 -10.18
CA ILE A 302 -8.93 22.44 -10.42
C ILE A 302 -9.15 21.50 -9.24
N LEU A 303 -9.02 22.03 -8.02
CA LEU A 303 -9.23 21.27 -6.79
C LEU A 303 -10.66 20.73 -6.69
N LEU A 304 -11.66 21.56 -6.99
CA LEU A 304 -13.07 21.16 -7.01
C LEU A 304 -13.33 20.07 -8.05
N LEU A 305 -12.88 20.26 -9.30
CA LEU A 305 -13.08 19.29 -10.38
C LEU A 305 -12.47 17.92 -10.04
N ARG A 306 -11.26 17.92 -9.48
CA ARG A 306 -10.61 16.72 -8.94
C ARG A 306 -11.44 16.08 -7.84
N MET A 307 -11.96 16.89 -6.90
CA MET A 307 -12.75 16.38 -5.78
C MET A 307 -14.13 15.86 -6.19
N ILE A 308 -14.73 16.33 -7.28
CA ILE A 308 -15.96 15.74 -7.84
C ILE A 308 -15.71 14.26 -8.19
N VAL A 309 -14.62 13.98 -8.90
CA VAL A 309 -14.27 12.61 -9.30
C VAL A 309 -13.92 11.76 -8.09
N VAL A 310 -13.15 12.32 -7.15
CA VAL A 310 -12.83 11.63 -5.90
C VAL A 310 -14.10 11.34 -5.08
N MET A 311 -15.05 12.27 -4.98
CA MET A 311 -16.30 12.05 -4.24
C MET A 311 -17.27 11.11 -4.95
N ALA A 312 -17.17 10.98 -6.27
CA ALA A 312 -17.94 9.98 -7.02
C ALA A 312 -17.39 8.56 -6.80
N LEU A 313 -16.07 8.39 -6.79
CA LEU A 313 -15.42 7.08 -6.76
C LEU A 313 -15.02 6.61 -5.35
N MET A 314 -14.59 7.51 -4.47
CA MET A 314 -14.09 7.17 -3.12
C MET A 314 -15.12 6.44 -2.26
N PRO A 315 -16.43 6.77 -2.24
CA PRO A 315 -17.41 5.99 -1.50
C PRO A 315 -17.47 4.52 -1.93
N ILE A 316 -17.38 4.25 -3.24
CA ILE A 316 -17.38 2.90 -3.82
C ILE A 316 -16.09 2.17 -3.44
N VAL A 317 -14.95 2.86 -3.51
CA VAL A 317 -13.66 2.31 -3.10
C VAL A 317 -13.64 2.05 -1.58
N ALA A 318 -14.20 2.94 -0.78
CA ALA A 318 -14.23 2.84 0.68
C ALA A 318 -15.09 1.65 1.14
N THR A 319 -16.22 1.38 0.49
CA THR A 319 -17.04 0.18 0.78
C THR A 319 -16.32 -1.10 0.40
N LEU A 320 -15.62 -1.12 -0.74
CA LEU A 320 -14.85 -2.27 -1.19
C LEU A 320 -13.68 -2.59 -0.25
N LEU A 321 -12.98 -1.56 0.24
CA LEU A 321 -11.86 -1.73 1.15
C LEU A 321 -12.28 -2.02 2.59
N TYR A 322 -13.41 -1.45 3.02
CA TYR A 322 -13.90 -1.54 4.39
C TYR A 322 -15.44 -1.52 4.42
N PRO A 323 -16.09 -2.70 4.38
CA PRO A 323 -17.55 -2.78 4.32
C PRO A 323 -18.29 -2.07 5.47
N ALA A 324 -17.66 -2.00 6.65
CA ALA A 324 -18.22 -1.32 7.81
C ALA A 324 -18.08 0.22 7.78
N VAL A 325 -17.57 0.81 6.68
CA VAL A 325 -17.33 2.26 6.55
C VAL A 325 -18.56 3.09 6.89
N TRP A 326 -19.75 2.67 6.43
CA TRP A 326 -20.98 3.41 6.66
C TRP A 326 -21.45 3.32 8.11
N ASN A 327 -21.24 2.17 8.76
CA ASN A 327 -21.61 1.98 10.17
C ASN A 327 -20.72 2.86 11.06
N ASP A 328 -19.41 2.89 10.78
CA ASP A 328 -18.46 3.73 11.51
C ASP A 328 -18.69 5.21 11.25
N LEU A 329 -19.02 5.59 10.02
CA LEU A 329 -19.36 6.97 9.68
C LEU A 329 -20.66 7.41 10.34
N GLN A 330 -21.69 6.56 10.34
CA GLN A 330 -22.94 6.83 11.04
C GLN A 330 -22.73 6.92 12.56
N ARG A 331 -21.92 6.03 13.15
CA ARG A 331 -21.54 6.10 14.56
C ARG A 331 -20.78 7.38 14.86
N PHE A 332 -19.81 7.76 14.02
CA PHE A 332 -19.07 9.02 14.16
C PHE A 332 -20.01 10.23 14.14
N LEU A 333 -20.92 10.31 13.16
CA LEU A 333 -21.88 11.41 13.03
C LEU A 333 -22.91 11.44 14.18
N LYS A 334 -23.31 10.28 14.71
CA LYS A 334 -24.28 10.16 15.82
C LYS A 334 -23.65 10.18 17.22
N SER A 335 -22.34 9.98 17.34
CA SER A 335 -21.64 9.84 18.62
C SER A 335 -21.77 11.05 19.54
N GLY A 336 -22.04 12.24 18.97
CA GLY A 336 -22.08 13.48 19.72
C GLY A 336 -20.71 13.97 20.20
N ASP A 337 -19.60 13.28 19.86
CA ASP A 337 -18.25 13.69 20.23
C ASP A 337 -17.81 14.92 19.41
N ARG A 338 -18.19 16.10 19.92
CA ARG A 338 -17.86 17.39 19.31
C ARG A 338 -16.34 17.64 19.27
N ALA A 339 -15.55 17.01 20.13
CA ALA A 339 -14.10 17.18 20.11
C ALA A 339 -13.48 16.39 18.94
N LEU A 340 -13.85 15.11 18.80
CA LEU A 340 -13.42 14.29 17.66
C LEU A 340 -13.92 14.88 16.34
N MET A 341 -15.18 15.30 16.26
CA MET A 341 -15.73 15.88 15.03
C MET A 341 -15.01 17.18 14.63
N ARG A 342 -14.73 18.08 15.58
CA ARG A 342 -13.90 19.28 15.31
C ARG A 342 -12.49 18.92 14.87
N THR A 343 -11.90 17.87 15.45
CA THR A 343 -10.55 17.42 15.09
C THR A 343 -10.51 16.89 13.66
N VAL A 344 -11.47 16.03 13.28
CA VAL A 344 -11.53 15.42 11.93
C VAL A 344 -11.85 16.50 10.88
N ILE A 345 -12.90 17.30 11.07
CA ILE A 345 -13.26 18.38 10.13
C ILE A 345 -12.14 19.43 10.06
N GLY A 346 -11.55 19.79 11.20
CA GLY A 346 -10.39 20.68 11.26
C GLY A 346 -9.21 20.12 10.48
N SER A 347 -8.95 18.81 10.56
CA SER A 347 -7.89 18.17 9.76
C SER A 347 -8.16 18.28 8.26
N GLY A 348 -9.42 18.13 7.84
CA GLY A 348 -9.84 18.33 6.46
C GLY A 348 -9.67 19.77 5.98
N PHE A 349 -9.94 20.75 6.85
CA PHE A 349 -9.70 22.18 6.56
C PHE A 349 -8.22 22.49 6.38
N PHE A 350 -7.35 22.02 7.29
CA PHE A 350 -5.90 22.19 7.16
C PHE A 350 -5.35 21.52 5.90
N LEU A 351 -5.86 20.33 5.56
CA LEU A 351 -5.50 19.63 4.34
C LEU A 351 -5.96 20.39 3.08
N PHE A 352 -7.17 20.95 3.10
CA PHE A 352 -7.68 21.83 2.03
C PHE A 352 -6.78 23.04 1.83
N LEU A 353 -6.45 23.76 2.90
CA LEU A 353 -5.60 24.95 2.82
C LEU A 353 -4.19 24.62 2.29
N SER A 354 -3.66 23.46 2.70
CA SER A 354 -2.39 22.93 2.19
C SER A 354 -2.45 22.66 0.68
N GLN A 355 -3.53 22.03 0.22
CA GLN A 355 -3.71 21.70 -1.19
C GLN A 355 -3.88 22.92 -2.10
N VAL A 356 -4.65 23.93 -1.65
CA VAL A 356 -4.75 25.19 -2.40
C VAL A 356 -3.39 25.88 -2.48
N SER A 357 -2.67 25.93 -1.35
CA SER A 357 -1.35 26.58 -1.28
C SER A 357 -0.32 25.88 -2.17
N ILE A 358 -0.27 24.54 -2.18
CA ILE A 358 0.68 23.83 -3.04
C ILE A 358 0.33 23.97 -4.53
N TYR A 359 -0.95 24.07 -4.89
CA TYR A 359 -1.36 24.30 -6.28
C TYR A 359 -0.91 25.67 -6.79
N ILE A 360 -1.05 26.70 -5.95
CA ILE A 360 -0.51 28.04 -6.24
C ILE A 360 1.01 27.96 -6.41
N ALA A 361 1.72 27.29 -5.51
CA ALA A 361 3.17 27.12 -5.61
C ALA A 361 3.60 26.42 -6.90
N LEU A 362 2.92 25.33 -7.27
CA LEU A 362 3.15 24.63 -8.53
C LEU A 362 2.88 25.53 -9.73
N GLY A 363 1.97 26.50 -9.67
CA GLY A 363 1.78 27.49 -10.73
C GLY A 363 3.01 28.38 -10.93
N GLU A 364 3.59 28.87 -9.84
CA GLU A 364 4.57 29.97 -9.87
C GLU A 364 6.05 29.53 -9.97
N ILE A 365 6.39 28.37 -9.40
CA ILE A 365 7.77 27.85 -9.37
C ILE A 365 7.86 26.43 -9.96
N ARG A 366 9.08 25.94 -10.16
CA ARG A 366 9.31 24.57 -10.66
C ARG A 366 8.80 23.54 -9.67
N THR A 367 8.21 22.47 -10.18
CA THR A 367 7.53 21.45 -9.38
C THR A 367 8.45 20.80 -8.34
N GLY A 368 9.66 20.39 -8.73
CA GLY A 368 10.64 19.79 -7.82
C GLY A 368 11.01 20.72 -6.65
N ILE A 369 11.16 22.03 -6.92
CA ILE A 369 11.45 23.04 -5.89
C ILE A 369 10.26 23.22 -4.95
N ALA A 370 9.05 23.34 -5.51
CA ALA A 370 7.83 23.52 -4.71
C ALA A 370 7.63 22.38 -3.70
N ILE A 371 7.80 21.13 -4.14
CA ILE A 371 7.69 19.94 -3.30
C ILE A 371 8.85 19.85 -2.30
N THR A 372 10.06 20.26 -2.68
CA THR A 372 11.22 20.30 -1.76
C THR A 372 10.98 21.27 -0.60
N ILE A 373 10.47 22.48 -0.88
CA ILE A 373 10.15 23.47 0.16
C ILE A 373 8.97 23.01 1.02
N PHE A 374 7.96 22.37 0.40
CA PHE A 374 6.82 21.78 1.12
C PHE A 374 7.26 20.78 2.20
N PHE A 375 8.38 20.07 1.99
CA PHE A 375 9.00 19.16 2.95
C PHE A 375 9.58 19.84 4.20
N ILE A 376 9.28 21.13 4.44
CA ILE A 376 9.40 21.77 5.75
C ILE A 376 8.37 21.25 6.76
N TYR A 377 7.26 20.64 6.31
CA TYR A 377 6.19 20.16 7.18
C TYR A 377 6.64 19.24 8.34
N PRO A 378 7.65 18.34 8.21
CA PRO A 378 8.10 17.50 9.31
C PRO A 378 8.72 18.33 10.44
N ILE A 379 9.42 19.42 10.12
CA ILE A 379 10.00 20.35 11.12
C ILE A 379 8.88 20.98 11.93
N VAL A 380 7.88 21.53 11.24
CA VAL A 380 6.71 22.17 11.87
C VAL A 380 5.96 21.14 12.70
N THR A 381 5.81 19.91 12.20
CA THR A 381 5.15 18.81 12.91
C THR A 381 5.89 18.46 14.20
N VAL A 382 7.22 18.42 14.19
CA VAL A 382 8.04 18.12 15.38
C VAL A 382 7.87 19.21 16.44
N PHE A 383 7.97 20.48 16.07
CA PHE A 383 7.78 21.58 17.02
C PHE A 383 6.35 21.64 17.56
N ALA A 384 5.35 21.48 16.70
CA ALA A 384 3.94 21.47 17.11
C ALA A 384 3.64 20.27 18.03
N SER A 385 4.18 19.10 17.73
CA SER A 385 4.08 17.90 18.57
C SER A 385 4.77 18.10 19.92
N TRP A 386 5.96 18.70 19.96
CA TRP A 386 6.63 19.04 21.22
C TRP A 386 5.81 20.02 22.06
N ALA A 387 5.25 21.06 21.44
CA ALA A 387 4.43 22.05 22.14
C ALA A 387 3.12 21.46 22.72
N LEU A 388 2.51 20.49 22.03
CA LEU A 388 1.21 19.91 22.42
C LEU A 388 1.31 18.68 23.32
N PHE A 389 2.34 17.85 23.13
CA PHE A 389 2.50 16.58 23.85
C PHE A 389 3.69 16.58 24.83
N GLY A 390 4.57 17.57 24.79
CA GLY A 390 5.71 17.71 25.71
C GLY A 390 6.92 16.84 25.37
N ASP A 391 6.87 16.04 24.30
CA ASP A 391 7.97 15.17 23.87
C ASP A 391 9.12 15.99 23.27
N ARG A 392 10.25 16.09 24.00
CA ARG A 392 11.43 16.83 23.53
C ARG A 392 12.04 16.17 22.29
N PRO A 393 12.38 16.91 21.23
CA PRO A 393 13.07 16.35 20.08
C PRO A 393 14.47 15.87 20.47
N SER A 394 14.88 14.73 19.92
CA SER A 394 16.23 14.23 20.07
C SER A 394 17.25 15.09 19.31
N TRP A 395 18.53 14.93 19.65
CA TRP A 395 19.61 15.59 18.91
C TRP A 395 19.67 15.18 17.44
N ILE A 396 19.43 13.90 17.13
CA ILE A 396 19.39 13.38 15.75
C ILE A 396 18.28 14.08 14.95
N ARG A 397 17.11 14.26 15.56
CA ARG A 397 15.98 14.97 14.96
C ARG A 397 16.31 16.44 14.71
N ILE A 398 16.97 17.11 15.64
CA ILE A 398 17.40 18.52 15.48
C ILE A 398 18.43 18.67 14.34
N ALA A 399 19.41 17.76 14.27
CA ALA A 399 20.39 17.75 13.17
C ALA A 399 19.70 17.52 11.81
N ALA A 400 18.75 16.59 11.75
CA ALA A 400 17.96 16.33 10.55
C ALA A 400 17.08 17.53 10.14
N MET A 401 16.47 18.23 11.10
CA MET A 401 15.72 19.47 10.86
C MET A 401 16.64 20.57 10.28
N SER A 402 17.85 20.71 10.81
CA SER A 402 18.84 21.67 10.31
C SER A 402 19.22 21.37 8.85
N LEU A 403 19.39 20.08 8.52
CA LEU A 403 19.68 19.63 7.16
C LEU A 403 18.54 19.96 6.18
N ILE A 404 17.29 19.81 6.62
CA ILE A 404 16.11 20.17 5.81
C ILE A 404 16.02 21.68 5.60
N ILE A 405 16.26 22.50 6.64
CA ILE A 405 16.25 23.96 6.50
C ILE A 405 17.34 24.39 5.52
N MET A 406 18.57 23.90 5.69
CA MET A 406 19.68 24.21 4.81
C MET A 406 19.37 23.81 3.37
N GLY A 407 18.85 22.60 3.15
CA GLY A 407 18.47 22.13 1.82
C GLY A 407 17.33 22.94 1.20
N ALA A 408 16.31 23.29 1.98
CA ALA A 408 15.19 24.11 1.52
C ALA A 408 15.66 25.52 1.10
N VAL A 409 16.52 26.16 1.89
CA VAL A 409 17.12 27.48 1.56
C VAL A 409 17.94 27.38 0.28
N LEU A 410 18.75 26.33 0.13
CA LEU A 410 19.57 26.13 -1.07
C LEU A 410 18.75 25.83 -2.33
N SER A 411 17.55 25.27 -2.15
CA SER A 411 16.60 25.01 -3.24
C SER A 411 15.87 26.27 -3.73
N LEU A 412 15.95 27.39 -3.00
CA LEU A 412 15.23 28.62 -3.34
C LEU A 412 15.59 29.13 -4.74
N PRO A 413 14.60 29.59 -5.52
CA PRO A 413 14.86 30.28 -6.78
C PRO A 413 15.70 31.55 -6.54
N ASN A 414 16.65 31.82 -7.42
CA ASN A 414 17.44 33.06 -7.48
C ASN A 414 18.35 33.39 -6.27
N LEU A 415 18.62 32.46 -5.34
CA LEU A 415 19.48 32.72 -4.17
C LEU A 415 20.88 33.29 -4.53
N LEU A 416 21.46 32.84 -5.64
CA LEU A 416 22.76 33.31 -6.15
C LEU A 416 22.68 34.00 -7.52
N GLY A 417 21.48 34.29 -8.03
CA GLY A 417 21.30 34.81 -9.41
C GLY A 417 21.70 33.84 -10.53
N THR A 418 22.09 32.60 -10.22
CA THR A 418 22.60 31.58 -11.16
C THR A 418 21.55 30.54 -11.60
N GLY A 419 20.30 30.70 -11.17
CA GLY A 419 19.20 29.81 -11.54
C GLY A 419 18.43 30.32 -12.75
N PRO A 420 17.93 29.45 -13.64
CA PRO A 420 17.05 29.91 -14.70
C PRO A 420 15.82 30.57 -14.08
N ILE A 421 15.41 31.72 -14.62
CA ILE A 421 14.36 32.61 -14.07
C ILE A 421 13.08 31.80 -13.84
N ALA A 422 12.47 31.95 -12.66
CA ALA A 422 11.19 31.30 -12.36
C ALA A 422 10.09 31.91 -13.23
N PHE A 423 9.25 31.06 -13.84
CA PHE A 423 8.25 31.40 -14.85
C PHE A 423 6.97 32.08 -14.28
N GLY A 424 7.08 32.77 -13.15
CA GLY A 424 5.98 33.36 -12.38
C GLY A 424 6.50 34.30 -11.29
N ASN A 425 5.72 34.51 -10.23
CA ASN A 425 6.16 35.22 -9.03
C ASN A 425 6.86 34.22 -8.07
N PRO A 426 8.20 34.14 -8.06
CA PRO A 426 8.92 33.17 -7.23
C PRO A 426 8.67 33.37 -5.73
N GLN A 427 8.44 34.61 -5.29
CA GLN A 427 8.13 34.89 -3.89
C GLN A 427 6.79 34.31 -3.49
N LEU A 428 5.77 34.48 -4.34
CA LEU A 428 4.45 33.86 -4.14
C LEU A 428 4.56 32.33 -4.13
N GLY A 429 5.34 31.74 -5.04
CA GLY A 429 5.52 30.29 -5.07
C GLY A 429 6.22 29.72 -3.83
N VAL A 430 7.30 30.36 -3.37
CA VAL A 430 8.04 29.95 -2.16
C VAL A 430 7.16 30.09 -0.92
N THR A 431 6.51 31.25 -0.75
CA THR A 431 5.62 31.48 0.41
C THR A 431 4.45 30.52 0.42
N ALA A 432 3.84 30.23 -0.74
CA ALA A 432 2.76 29.26 -0.87
C ALA A 432 3.24 27.83 -0.54
N SER A 433 4.44 27.42 -0.96
CA SER A 433 5.02 26.12 -0.56
C SER A 433 5.26 26.00 0.95
N VAL A 434 5.77 27.06 1.59
CA VAL A 434 5.97 27.10 3.05
C VAL A 434 4.62 27.04 3.78
N MET A 435 3.65 27.83 3.35
CA MET A 435 2.28 27.80 3.88
C MET A 435 1.62 26.43 3.70
N ALA A 436 1.83 25.77 2.56
CA ALA A 436 1.38 24.41 2.33
C ALA A 436 1.99 23.43 3.33
N GLY A 437 3.30 23.54 3.62
CA GLY A 437 3.98 22.70 4.60
C GLY A 437 3.50 22.93 6.04
N ILE A 438 3.32 24.20 6.45
CA ILE A 438 2.81 24.55 7.79
C ILE A 438 1.39 24.02 8.00
N THR A 439 0.52 24.21 7.02
CA THR A 439 -0.88 23.77 7.11
C THR A 439 -1.00 22.25 7.02
N PHE A 440 -0.14 21.60 6.22
CA PHE A 440 -0.05 20.13 6.20
C PHE A 440 0.39 19.55 7.55
N ALA A 441 1.31 20.22 8.26
CA ALA A 441 1.70 19.82 9.61
C ALA A 441 0.50 19.86 10.59
N GLY A 442 -0.37 20.87 10.46
CA GLY A 442 -1.64 20.95 11.20
C GLY A 442 -2.56 19.76 10.90
N TYR A 443 -2.70 19.38 9.62
CA TYR A 443 -3.43 18.17 9.22
C TYR A 443 -2.81 16.90 9.83
N VAL A 444 -1.49 16.72 9.75
CA VAL A 444 -0.78 15.56 10.29
C VAL A 444 -0.99 15.45 11.79
N LEU A 445 -0.90 16.57 12.51
CA LEU A 445 -1.07 16.62 13.96
C LEU A 445 -2.50 16.30 14.40
N LEU A 446 -3.51 16.88 13.76
CA LEU A 446 -4.92 16.57 14.05
C LEU A 446 -5.25 15.11 13.71
N THR A 447 -4.66 14.57 12.65
CA THR A 447 -4.75 13.15 12.30
C THR A 447 -4.15 12.27 13.39
N GLN A 448 -3.02 12.67 13.99
CA GLN A 448 -2.42 11.94 15.12
C GLN A 448 -3.31 11.98 16.37
N ILE A 449 -3.96 13.11 16.66
CA ILE A 449 -4.91 13.24 17.79
C ILE A 449 -6.17 12.38 17.58
N ALA A 450 -6.60 12.22 16.33
CA ALA A 450 -7.72 11.36 15.95
C ALA A 450 -7.32 9.88 15.78
N ALA A 451 -6.04 9.55 15.79
CA ALA A 451 -5.56 8.19 15.58
C ALA A 451 -6.09 7.24 16.66
N GLY A 452 -6.58 6.07 16.24
CA GLY A 452 -7.19 5.07 17.12
C GLY A 452 -8.65 5.35 17.50
N LYS A 453 -9.20 6.54 17.20
CA LYS A 453 -10.62 6.87 17.46
C LYS A 453 -11.53 6.63 16.25
N LEU A 454 -10.97 6.74 15.04
CA LEU A 454 -11.68 6.48 13.79
C LEU A 454 -10.78 5.68 12.84
N HIS A 455 -11.35 4.71 12.13
CA HIS A 455 -10.61 3.92 11.16
C HIS A 455 -10.06 4.83 10.02
N PRO A 456 -8.84 4.58 9.48
CA PRO A 456 -8.23 5.46 8.48
C PRO A 456 -9.05 5.69 7.21
N ILE A 457 -9.86 4.70 6.81
CA ILE A 457 -10.70 4.77 5.60
C ILE A 457 -11.85 5.78 5.76
N PRO A 458 -12.77 5.65 6.75
CA PRO A 458 -13.80 6.66 6.99
C PRO A 458 -13.19 8.03 7.34
N PHE A 459 -12.07 8.07 8.07
CA PHE A 459 -11.35 9.33 8.34
C PHE A 459 -10.95 10.05 7.05
N SER A 460 -10.38 9.32 6.09
CA SER A 460 -9.98 9.89 4.79
C SER A 460 -11.18 10.28 3.94
N LEU A 461 -12.28 9.52 3.97
CA LEU A 461 -13.53 9.87 3.29
C LEU A 461 -14.08 11.20 3.81
N VAL A 462 -14.11 11.41 5.13
CA VAL A 462 -14.54 12.69 5.73
C VAL A 462 -13.61 13.82 5.31
N ASN A 463 -12.29 13.59 5.24
CA ASN A 463 -11.35 14.62 4.79
C ASN A 463 -11.52 14.97 3.31
N PHE A 464 -11.69 14.00 2.41
CA PHE A 464 -11.99 14.28 1.01
C PHE A 464 -13.31 15.04 0.85
N ALA A 465 -14.34 14.67 1.61
CA ALA A 465 -15.62 15.39 1.64
C ALA A 465 -15.44 16.82 2.17
N ALA A 466 -14.63 17.03 3.21
CA ALA A 466 -14.33 18.35 3.73
C ALA A 466 -13.62 19.22 2.69
N ILE A 467 -12.61 18.68 1.99
CA ILE A 467 -11.91 19.41 0.91
C ILE A 467 -12.89 19.78 -0.21
N PHE A 468 -13.76 18.86 -0.62
CA PHE A 468 -14.80 19.13 -1.61
C PHE A 468 -15.71 20.29 -1.19
N VAL A 469 -16.25 20.23 0.03
CA VAL A 469 -17.15 21.26 0.58
C VAL A 469 -16.44 22.60 0.72
N PHE A 470 -15.24 22.65 1.31
CA PHE A 470 -14.49 23.89 1.47
C PHE A 470 -14.11 24.50 0.12
N SER A 471 -13.78 23.68 -0.89
CA SER A 471 -13.49 24.16 -2.24
C SER A 471 -14.73 24.77 -2.90
N ALA A 472 -15.88 24.08 -2.82
CA ALA A 472 -17.14 24.57 -3.36
C ALA A 472 -17.61 25.87 -2.69
N VAL A 473 -17.59 25.90 -1.35
CA VAL A 473 -17.96 27.10 -0.57
C VAL A 473 -17.02 28.26 -0.86
N SER A 474 -15.71 28.01 -0.99
CA SER A 474 -14.75 29.07 -1.32
C SER A 474 -14.99 29.65 -2.72
N LEU A 475 -15.28 28.81 -3.72
CA LEU A 475 -15.60 29.27 -5.08
C LEU A 475 -16.91 30.05 -5.15
N ILE A 476 -17.96 29.55 -4.48
CA ILE A 476 -19.23 30.28 -4.36
C ILE A 476 -19.01 31.63 -3.66
N GLY A 477 -18.22 31.65 -2.59
CA GLY A 477 -17.86 32.86 -1.86
C GLY A 477 -17.11 33.87 -2.72
N ILE A 478 -16.11 33.43 -3.50
CA ILE A 478 -15.38 34.29 -4.45
C ILE A 478 -16.33 34.84 -5.53
N GLY A 479 -17.20 33.99 -6.08
CA GLY A 479 -18.19 34.40 -7.07
C GLY A 479 -19.17 35.44 -6.53
N LEU A 480 -19.71 35.22 -5.33
CA LEU A 480 -20.59 36.19 -4.67
C LEU A 480 -19.85 37.51 -4.36
N LEU A 481 -18.63 37.45 -3.83
CA LEU A 481 -17.83 38.62 -3.51
C LEU A 481 -17.49 39.45 -4.76
N SER A 482 -17.25 38.79 -5.89
CA SER A 482 -16.96 39.45 -7.17
C SER A 482 -18.10 40.33 -7.71
N ASN A 483 -19.34 40.09 -7.27
CA ASN A 483 -20.48 40.95 -7.60
C ASN A 483 -20.49 42.28 -6.82
N PHE A 484 -19.78 42.34 -5.69
CA PHE A 484 -19.73 43.52 -4.81
C PHE A 484 -18.41 44.28 -4.90
N VAL A 485 -17.30 43.59 -5.18
CA VAL A 485 -15.95 44.16 -5.22
C VAL A 485 -15.19 43.62 -6.43
N SER A 486 -14.52 44.50 -7.16
CA SER A 486 -13.57 44.10 -8.21
C SER A 486 -12.37 43.39 -7.58
N LEU A 487 -12.30 42.07 -7.74
CA LEU A 487 -11.22 41.25 -7.20
C LEU A 487 -9.95 41.34 -8.07
N PRO A 488 -8.75 41.24 -7.45
CA PRO A 488 -7.51 41.10 -8.21
C PRO A 488 -7.55 39.87 -9.14
N GLN A 489 -6.90 39.97 -10.30
CA GLN A 489 -6.93 38.93 -11.36
C GLN A 489 -6.46 37.54 -10.89
N GLY A 490 -5.65 37.44 -9.83
CA GLY A 490 -5.22 36.17 -9.25
C GLY A 490 -6.23 35.50 -8.32
N VAL A 491 -7.29 36.21 -7.89
CA VAL A 491 -8.32 35.69 -6.97
C VAL A 491 -9.57 35.25 -7.72
N SER A 492 -9.93 35.95 -8.80
CA SER A 492 -11.06 35.60 -9.64
C SER A 492 -10.84 34.29 -10.40
N VAL A 493 -11.94 33.65 -10.79
CA VAL A 493 -11.92 32.48 -11.67
C VAL A 493 -11.93 32.98 -13.10
N MET A 494 -10.85 32.70 -13.84
CA MET A 494 -10.71 33.13 -15.23
C MET A 494 -10.61 31.89 -16.12
N ILE A 495 -11.71 31.55 -16.77
CA ILE A 495 -11.82 30.42 -17.69
C ILE A 495 -11.95 31.00 -19.10
N ALA A 496 -11.02 30.66 -20.00
CA ALA A 496 -11.19 30.99 -21.40
C ALA A 496 -12.31 30.10 -22.01
N PRO A 497 -13.11 30.59 -22.97
CA PRO A 497 -14.28 29.86 -23.48
C PRO A 497 -13.95 28.49 -24.13
N ASP A 498 -12.72 28.30 -24.58
CA ASP A 498 -12.20 27.15 -25.32
C ASP A 498 -11.52 26.09 -24.42
N VAL A 499 -11.19 26.41 -23.16
CA VAL A 499 -10.36 25.54 -22.32
C VAL A 499 -11.16 24.57 -21.42
N GLY A 500 -12.49 24.64 -21.48
CA GLY A 500 -13.38 23.86 -20.59
C GLY A 500 -13.19 22.34 -20.69
N GLN A 501 -13.04 21.80 -21.91
CA GLN A 501 -12.84 20.36 -22.11
C GLN A 501 -11.51 19.87 -21.53
N GLY A 502 -10.42 20.61 -21.77
CA GLY A 502 -9.10 20.30 -21.20
C GLY A 502 -9.10 20.32 -19.67
N LEU A 503 -9.87 21.24 -19.07
CA LEU A 503 -10.01 21.35 -17.63
C LEU A 503 -10.82 20.19 -17.02
N MET A 504 -11.88 19.73 -17.69
CA MET A 504 -12.64 18.55 -17.27
C MET A 504 -11.81 17.27 -17.36
N ILE A 505 -11.12 17.05 -18.48
CA ILE A 505 -10.23 15.91 -18.66
C ILE A 505 -9.10 15.94 -17.61
N GLY A 506 -8.49 17.11 -17.40
CA GLY A 506 -7.49 17.32 -16.35
C GLY A 506 -8.03 17.01 -14.95
N GLY A 507 -9.23 17.47 -14.63
CA GLY A 507 -9.91 17.15 -13.37
C GLY A 507 -10.14 15.65 -13.16
N ILE A 508 -10.54 14.93 -14.22
CA ILE A 508 -10.72 13.48 -14.21
C ILE A 508 -9.40 12.76 -13.97
N ILE A 509 -8.36 13.09 -14.74
CA ILE A 509 -7.03 12.49 -14.60
C ILE A 509 -6.51 12.72 -13.18
N LEU A 510 -6.56 13.96 -12.69
CA LEU A 510 -6.11 14.29 -11.33
C LEU A 510 -6.92 13.55 -10.27
N GLY A 511 -8.24 13.38 -10.45
CA GLY A 511 -9.10 12.67 -9.51
C GLY A 511 -8.75 11.18 -9.43
N ILE A 512 -8.58 10.53 -10.58
CA ILE A 512 -8.16 9.12 -10.67
C ILE A 512 -6.77 8.94 -10.06
N LEU A 513 -5.83 9.83 -10.38
CA LEU A 513 -4.46 9.74 -9.91
C LEU A 513 -4.35 9.96 -8.39
N THR A 514 -5.21 10.83 -7.83
CA THR A 514 -5.36 11.01 -6.38
C THR A 514 -5.79 9.72 -5.71
N LEU A 515 -6.82 9.05 -6.24
CA LEU A 515 -7.32 7.79 -5.69
C LEU A 515 -6.31 6.66 -5.84
N CYS A 516 -5.66 6.57 -7.01
CA CYS A 516 -4.63 5.57 -7.27
C CYS A 516 -3.48 5.71 -6.26
N SER A 517 -2.93 6.92 -6.11
CA SER A 517 -1.86 7.18 -5.14
C SER A 517 -2.30 6.88 -3.70
N TYR A 518 -3.51 7.29 -3.31
CA TYR A 518 -4.08 7.01 -1.99
C TYR A 518 -4.24 5.51 -1.72
N LEU A 519 -4.77 4.76 -2.69
CA LEU A 519 -4.96 3.30 -2.58
C LEU A 519 -3.62 2.60 -2.42
N LEU A 520 -2.66 2.89 -3.31
CA LEU A 520 -1.33 2.33 -3.26
C LEU A 520 -0.64 2.63 -1.93
N ASN A 521 -0.77 3.86 -1.42
CA ASN A 521 -0.20 4.25 -0.12
C ASN A 521 -0.84 3.47 1.03
N ASN A 522 -2.16 3.27 1.02
CA ASN A 522 -2.83 2.52 2.08
C ASN A 522 -2.43 1.04 2.06
N PHE A 523 -2.35 0.41 0.88
CA PHE A 523 -1.86 -0.96 0.78
C PHE A 523 -0.37 -1.06 1.15
N ALA A 524 0.44 -0.05 0.83
CA ALA A 524 1.82 0.02 1.27
C ALA A 524 1.95 0.06 2.80
N ILE A 525 1.19 0.95 3.45
CA ILE A 525 1.16 1.06 4.92
C ILE A 525 0.64 -0.23 5.55
N ARG A 526 -0.39 -0.86 4.96
CA ARG A 526 -0.93 -2.13 5.45
C ARG A 526 0.09 -3.28 5.38
N ASN A 527 0.92 -3.32 4.34
CA ASN A 527 1.83 -4.43 4.06
C ASN A 527 3.25 -4.25 4.63
N ALA A 528 3.80 -3.03 4.56
CA ALA A 528 5.14 -2.71 5.06
C ALA A 528 5.15 -1.89 6.37
N GLY A 529 4.00 -1.36 6.79
CA GLY A 529 3.91 -0.46 7.94
C GLY A 529 4.21 1.00 7.59
N ALA A 530 3.68 1.92 8.41
CA ALA A 530 3.77 3.36 8.16
C ALA A 530 5.21 3.90 8.14
N ALA A 531 6.12 3.34 8.94
CA ALA A 531 7.51 3.78 8.99
C ALA A 531 8.27 3.51 7.69
N LEU A 532 8.19 2.27 7.16
CA LEU A 532 8.83 1.89 5.90
C LEU A 532 8.22 2.61 4.70
N ALA A 533 6.89 2.72 4.64
CA ALA A 533 6.22 3.48 3.61
C ALA A 533 6.63 4.97 3.62
N SER A 534 6.80 5.56 4.81
CA SER A 534 7.28 6.93 4.96
C SER A 534 8.72 7.14 4.50
N ILE A 535 9.61 6.15 4.63
CA ILE A 535 10.98 6.22 4.11
C ILE A 535 10.94 6.28 2.58
N ILE A 536 10.14 5.43 1.94
CA ILE A 536 10.02 5.46 0.47
C ILE A 536 9.39 6.78 0.00
N ALA A 537 8.41 7.30 0.73
CA ALA A 537 7.79 8.60 0.42
C ALA A 537 8.79 9.78 0.48
N THR A 538 9.95 9.64 1.13
CA THR A 538 10.98 10.71 1.13
C THR A 538 11.61 10.92 -0.23
N THR A 539 11.48 9.96 -1.16
CA THR A 539 11.92 10.11 -2.56
C THR A 539 11.01 11.03 -3.38
N GLY A 540 9.87 11.46 -2.82
CA GLY A 540 8.87 12.29 -3.50
C GLY A 540 9.40 13.55 -4.20
N PRO A 541 10.23 14.40 -3.56
CA PRO A 541 10.80 15.57 -4.22
C PRO A 541 11.68 15.22 -5.43
N ALA A 542 12.53 14.19 -5.31
CA ALA A 542 13.40 13.74 -6.40
C ALA A 542 12.60 13.13 -7.55
N LEU A 543 11.60 12.29 -7.26
CA LEU A 543 10.72 11.72 -8.29
C LEU A 543 9.91 12.81 -8.99
N THR A 544 9.38 13.79 -8.25
CA THR A 544 8.66 14.93 -8.85
C THR A 544 9.56 15.73 -9.77
N ALA A 545 10.78 16.04 -9.33
CA ALA A 545 11.77 16.72 -10.17
C ALA A 545 12.14 15.92 -11.43
N LEU A 546 12.34 14.61 -11.28
CA LEU A 546 12.65 13.71 -12.39
C LEU A 546 11.54 13.67 -13.43
N PHE A 547 10.28 13.48 -13.00
CA PHE A 547 9.14 13.47 -13.91
C PHE A 547 8.87 14.83 -14.53
N ALA A 548 9.11 15.92 -13.81
CA ALA A 548 8.95 17.26 -14.37
C ALA A 548 10.02 17.58 -15.43
N TRP A 549 11.25 17.11 -15.22
CA TRP A 549 12.31 17.18 -16.22
C TRP A 549 11.99 16.31 -17.44
N LEU A 550 11.53 15.07 -17.23
CA LEU A 550 11.26 14.13 -18.32
C LEU A 550 10.01 14.48 -19.13
N ILE A 551 8.93 14.90 -18.47
CA ILE A 551 7.61 15.14 -19.11
C ILE A 551 7.52 16.57 -19.64
N ILE A 552 7.96 17.57 -18.87
CA ILE A 552 7.76 18.99 -19.17
C ILE A 552 9.09 19.69 -19.54
N GLY A 553 10.24 19.04 -19.35
CA GLY A 553 11.54 19.67 -19.60
C GLY A 553 11.97 20.66 -18.52
N GLU A 554 11.42 20.60 -17.30
CA GLU A 554 11.85 21.49 -16.21
C GLU A 554 13.32 21.26 -15.85
N LYS A 555 14.17 22.26 -16.09
CA LYS A 555 15.59 22.23 -15.73
C LYS A 555 15.80 22.82 -14.34
N LEU A 556 16.51 22.08 -13.49
CA LEU A 556 16.95 22.54 -12.17
C LEU A 556 18.44 22.89 -12.18
N SER A 557 18.82 23.90 -11.39
CA SER A 557 20.24 24.20 -11.16
C SER A 557 20.88 23.10 -10.30
N VAL A 558 22.19 22.89 -10.46
CA VAL A 558 22.99 21.96 -9.64
C VAL A 558 22.81 22.27 -8.15
N LEU A 559 22.74 23.56 -7.79
CA LEU A 559 22.52 23.99 -6.40
C LEU A 559 21.15 23.55 -5.87
N GLN A 560 20.12 23.61 -6.71
CA GLN A 560 18.75 23.21 -6.36
C GLN A 560 18.64 21.69 -6.18
N VAL A 561 19.34 20.93 -7.03
CA VAL A 561 19.44 19.46 -6.89
C VAL A 561 20.16 19.10 -5.59
N PHE A 562 21.28 19.76 -5.28
CA PHE A 562 21.98 19.52 -4.02
C PHE A 562 21.12 19.87 -2.80
N GLY A 563 20.43 21.01 -2.81
CA GLY A 563 19.48 21.40 -1.77
C GLY A 563 18.36 20.36 -1.56
N MET A 564 17.81 19.84 -2.66
CA MET A 564 16.81 18.77 -2.63
C MET A 564 17.35 17.47 -2.02
N LEU A 565 18.57 17.06 -2.37
CA LEU A 565 19.20 15.87 -1.77
C LEU A 565 19.38 16.02 -0.25
N LEU A 566 19.78 17.21 0.22
CA LEU A 566 19.89 17.49 1.66
C LEU A 566 18.54 17.34 2.37
N VAL A 567 17.45 17.88 1.78
CA VAL A 567 16.09 17.71 2.33
C VAL A 567 15.72 16.24 2.42
N ILE A 568 15.92 15.47 1.34
CA ILE A 568 15.61 14.04 1.30
C ILE A 568 16.39 13.28 2.37
N SER A 569 17.70 13.55 2.51
CA SER A 569 18.54 12.96 3.54
C SER A 569 18.05 13.30 4.95
N GLY A 570 17.61 14.54 5.20
CA GLY A 570 17.10 14.95 6.50
C GLY A 570 15.76 14.29 6.84
N VAL A 571 14.83 14.21 5.89
CA VAL A 571 13.56 13.50 6.12
C VAL A 571 13.78 11.99 6.27
N ALA A 572 14.70 11.40 5.52
CA ALA A 572 15.10 10.00 5.67
C ALA A 572 15.72 9.73 7.05
N ALA A 573 16.58 10.61 7.55
CA ALA A 573 17.16 10.49 8.88
C ALA A 573 16.08 10.50 9.99
N MET A 574 15.08 11.40 9.90
CA MET A 574 13.97 11.43 10.86
C MET A 574 13.08 10.19 10.79
N SER A 575 12.80 9.67 9.60
CA SER A 575 11.95 8.49 9.44
C SER A 575 12.65 7.22 9.94
N LEU A 576 13.96 7.08 9.70
CA LEU A 576 14.81 6.01 10.23
C LEU A 576 14.87 6.05 11.77
N GLU A 577 15.09 7.22 12.36
CA GLU A 577 15.11 7.37 13.81
C GLU A 577 13.80 6.89 14.45
N ARG A 578 12.66 7.31 13.88
CA ARG A 578 11.33 6.90 14.36
C ARG A 578 11.17 5.37 14.31
N MET A 579 11.67 4.73 13.27
CA MET A 579 11.64 3.27 13.13
C MET A 579 12.47 2.58 14.22
N PHE A 580 13.70 3.02 14.46
CA PHE A 580 14.57 2.45 15.51
C PHE A 580 13.99 2.64 16.91
N LEU A 581 13.45 3.82 17.23
CA LEU A 581 12.81 4.08 18.52
C LEU A 581 11.58 3.18 18.74
N THR A 582 10.79 2.95 17.71
CA THR A 582 9.61 2.07 17.78
C THR A 582 10.03 0.60 18.00
N GLN A 583 11.07 0.13 17.31
CA GLN A 583 11.60 -1.22 17.54
C GLN A 583 12.18 -1.40 18.94
N LYS A 584 12.85 -0.38 19.49
CA LYS A 584 13.39 -0.42 20.86
C LYS A 584 12.27 -0.54 21.90
N LYS A 585 11.18 0.23 21.75
CA LYS A 585 9.99 0.14 22.62
C LYS A 585 9.26 -1.21 22.51
N ALA A 586 9.36 -1.91 21.39
CA ALA A 586 8.74 -3.23 21.21
C ALA A 586 9.59 -4.38 21.80
N LYS A 587 10.88 -4.13 22.08
CA LYS A 587 11.81 -5.11 22.67
C LYS A 587 12.02 -4.91 24.18
N ALA A 588 11.74 -3.71 24.68
CA ALA A 588 11.71 -3.38 26.11
C ALA A 588 10.31 -3.66 26.67
#